data_AF-A0A9D9X827-F1
#
_entry.id   AF-A0A9D9X827-F1
#
_cell.length_a   1.000
_cell.length_b   1.000
_cell.length_c   1.000
_cell.angle_alpha   90.00
_cell.angle_beta   90.00
_cell.angle_gamma   90.00
#
_symmetry.space_group_name_H-M   'P 1'
#
loop_
_entity.id
_entity.type
_entity.pdbx_description
1 polymer ?
#
loop_
_entity_poly.entity_id
_entity_poly.type
_entity_poly.pdbx_seq_one_letter_code
_entity_poly.pdbx_strand_id
1 'polypeptide(L)'
;MAKRRKKKIPLTTKCAAALLMVMVRDEHGNLVRAITHHEAQQLTDWQIISLFDFDHYPQEEQDGGPTIAWNLTPRLKPEHRKKTGADAKRRAKGRRLRAAQARHAVAMAIDRRAVPDAEEAPKANPRKRRLVAAVKQNDWRRKFKRKFNGQVVPRSTSKDLMQ
;
A
#
# COMPACT_ATOMS: atom_id res chain seq x y z
N MET A 1 21.88 41.54 -42.97
CA MET A 1 20.64 41.26 -42.20
C MET A 1 20.99 41.06 -40.73
N ALA A 2 20.41 41.84 -39.82
CA ALA A 2 20.70 41.71 -38.39
C ALA A 2 20.10 40.41 -37.81
N LYS A 3 20.92 39.59 -37.15
CA LYS A 3 20.49 38.32 -36.56
C LYS A 3 19.64 38.59 -35.32
N ARG A 4 18.33 38.40 -35.43
CA ARG A 4 17.37 38.61 -34.34
C ARG A 4 17.66 37.61 -33.20
N ARG A 5 17.91 38.10 -31.99
CA ARG A 5 18.17 37.24 -30.81
C ARG A 5 16.92 36.42 -30.51
N LYS A 6 17.09 35.10 -30.32
CA LYS A 6 16.00 34.19 -29.95
C LYS A 6 15.50 34.54 -28.55
N LYS A 7 14.17 34.55 -28.36
CA LYS A 7 13.57 34.71 -27.02
C LYS A 7 13.92 33.50 -26.15
N LYS A 8 14.24 33.75 -24.88
CA LYS A 8 14.48 32.69 -23.89
C LYS A 8 13.16 32.00 -23.55
N ILE A 9 13.12 30.68 -23.63
CA ILE A 9 11.97 29.88 -23.18
C ILE A 9 12.13 29.63 -21.67
N PRO A 10 11.12 29.96 -20.84
CA PRO A 10 11.21 29.76 -19.39
C PRO A 10 11.16 28.26 -19.04
N LEU A 11 11.66 27.91 -17.85
CA LEU A 11 11.75 26.51 -17.40
C LEU A 11 10.36 25.87 -17.28
N THR A 12 9.36 26.61 -16.82
CA THR A 12 7.97 26.15 -16.70
C THR A 12 7.44 25.63 -18.04
N THR A 13 7.64 26.38 -19.12
CA THR A 13 7.24 25.97 -20.47
C THR A 13 8.00 24.73 -20.92
N LYS A 14 9.29 24.59 -20.58
CA LYS A 14 10.05 23.38 -20.89
C LYS A 14 9.52 22.15 -20.14
N CYS A 15 9.18 22.30 -18.86
CA CYS A 15 8.59 21.23 -18.06
C CYS A 15 7.20 20.83 -18.58
N ALA A 16 6.32 21.81 -18.84
CA ALA A 16 5.01 21.56 -19.42
C ALA A 16 5.13 20.86 -20.78
N ALA A 17 6.01 21.34 -21.67
CA ALA A 17 6.25 20.72 -22.97
C ALA A 17 6.79 19.28 -22.85
N ALA A 18 7.65 19.00 -21.87
CA ALA A 18 8.13 17.64 -21.61
C ALA A 18 7.00 16.71 -21.11
N LEU A 19 6.10 17.20 -20.25
CA LEU A 19 4.95 16.42 -19.77
C LEU A 19 3.92 16.12 -20.86
N LEU A 20 3.78 17.00 -21.87
CA LEU A 20 2.93 16.74 -23.04
C LEU A 20 3.42 15.58 -23.94
N MET A 21 4.65 15.10 -23.72
CA MET A 21 5.19 13.92 -24.41
C MET A 21 4.85 12.60 -23.71
N VAL A 22 4.21 12.65 -22.54
CA VAL A 22 3.80 11.43 -21.83
C VAL A 22 2.72 10.71 -22.63
N MET A 23 2.95 9.43 -22.86
CA MET A 23 2.06 8.56 -23.62
C MET A 23 1.35 7.57 -22.69
N VAL A 24 0.07 7.32 -22.94
CA VAL A 24 -0.79 6.38 -22.22
C VAL A 24 -1.49 5.45 -23.22
N ARG A 25 -1.97 4.31 -22.74
CA ARG A 25 -2.80 3.42 -23.56
C ARG A 25 -4.26 3.82 -23.46
N ASP A 26 -4.93 3.96 -24.59
CA ASP A 26 -6.38 4.17 -24.64
C ASP A 26 -7.16 2.86 -24.37
N GLU A 27 -8.49 2.92 -24.42
CA GLU A 27 -9.37 1.77 -24.23
C GLU A 27 -9.18 0.66 -25.28
N HIS A 28 -8.63 1.01 -26.44
CA HIS A 28 -8.32 0.09 -27.54
C HIS A 28 -6.87 -0.41 -27.50
N GLY A 29 -6.08 0.03 -26.51
CA GLY A 29 -4.66 -0.33 -26.34
C GLY A 29 -3.67 0.48 -27.19
N ASN A 30 -4.13 1.49 -27.93
CA ASN A 30 -3.28 2.36 -28.72
C ASN A 30 -2.50 3.31 -27.82
N LEU A 31 -1.26 3.61 -28.21
CA LEU A 31 -0.42 4.54 -27.50
C LEU A 31 -0.75 5.98 -27.94
N VAL A 32 -1.45 6.72 -27.09
CA VAL A 32 -1.89 8.11 -27.32
C VAL A 32 -1.25 9.05 -26.31
N ARG A 33 -1.23 10.36 -26.61
CA ARG A 33 -0.76 11.34 -25.61
C ARG A 33 -1.73 11.39 -24.43
N ALA A 34 -1.17 11.51 -23.22
CA ALA A 34 -1.95 11.69 -22.00
C ALA A 34 -2.83 12.95 -22.03
N ILE A 35 -2.34 13.99 -22.70
CA ILE A 35 -3.08 15.23 -22.96
C ILE A 35 -2.97 15.48 -24.47
N THR A 36 -4.10 15.62 -25.15
CA THR A 36 -4.11 15.88 -26.58
C THR A 36 -3.58 17.28 -26.90
N HIS A 37 -3.11 17.49 -28.13
CA HIS A 37 -2.61 18.81 -28.54
C HIS A 37 -3.70 19.89 -28.44
N HIS A 38 -4.95 19.54 -28.76
CA HIS A 38 -6.09 20.45 -28.69
C HIS A 38 -6.42 20.84 -27.24
N GLU A 39 -6.43 19.88 -26.31
CA GLU A 39 -6.62 20.17 -24.88
C GLU A 39 -5.48 21.04 -24.33
N ALA A 40 -4.24 20.75 -24.71
CA ALA A 40 -3.07 21.50 -24.25
C ALA A 40 -3.12 22.98 -24.65
N GLN A 41 -3.74 23.33 -25.78
CA GLN A 41 -3.92 24.74 -26.21
C GLN A 41 -4.81 25.54 -25.27
N GLN A 42 -5.69 24.88 -24.52
CA GLN A 42 -6.64 25.51 -23.58
C GLN A 42 -6.10 25.57 -22.15
N LEU A 43 -4.88 25.07 -21.92
CA LEU A 43 -4.26 24.99 -20.60
C LEU A 43 -3.02 25.87 -20.54
N THR A 44 -2.84 26.52 -19.40
CA THR A 44 -1.59 27.20 -19.05
C THR A 44 -0.51 26.17 -18.68
N ASP A 45 0.78 26.56 -18.77
CA ASP A 45 1.91 25.72 -18.34
C ASP A 45 1.71 25.13 -16.92
N TRP A 46 1.21 25.95 -15.99
CA TRP A 46 0.96 25.53 -14.61
C TRP A 46 -0.20 24.55 -14.49
N GLN A 47 -1.26 24.72 -15.28
CA GLN A 47 -2.35 23.75 -15.32
C GLN A 47 -1.86 22.40 -15.83
N ILE A 48 -1.07 22.38 -16.91
CA ILE A 48 -0.45 21.16 -17.44
C ILE A 48 0.39 20.47 -16.36
N ILE A 49 1.31 21.21 -15.72
CA ILE A 49 2.17 20.65 -14.66
C ILE A 49 1.32 20.11 -13.50
N SER A 50 0.25 20.82 -13.12
CA SER A 50 -0.62 20.43 -12.01
C SER A 50 -1.43 19.16 -12.25
N LEU A 51 -1.54 18.65 -13.49
CA LEU A 51 -2.27 17.41 -13.79
C LEU A 51 -1.46 16.16 -13.46
N PHE A 52 -0.15 16.29 -13.28
CA PHE A 52 0.75 15.17 -13.02
C PHE A 52 1.20 15.13 -11.55
N ASP A 53 1.38 13.91 -11.06
CA ASP A 53 2.21 13.61 -9.90
C ASP A 53 3.44 12.81 -10.39
N PHE A 54 4.48 12.73 -9.56
CA PHE A 54 5.67 11.94 -9.85
C PHE A 54 5.74 10.72 -8.94
N ASP A 55 5.95 9.57 -9.58
CA ASP A 55 5.90 8.25 -8.96
C ASP A 55 7.30 7.62 -8.99
N HIS A 56 7.69 6.96 -7.89
CA HIS A 56 9.01 6.33 -7.78
C HIS A 56 9.06 5.02 -8.57
N TYR A 57 9.91 4.98 -9.61
CA TYR A 57 10.14 3.81 -10.46
C TYR A 57 11.53 3.88 -11.12
N PRO A 58 12.29 2.77 -11.19
CA PRO A 58 11.92 1.39 -10.84
C PRO A 58 11.97 1.07 -9.35
N GLN A 59 12.59 1.91 -8.53
CA GLN A 59 12.75 1.65 -7.11
C GLN A 59 11.73 2.43 -6.31
N GLU A 60 10.83 1.73 -5.63
CA GLU A 60 9.87 2.38 -4.73
C GLU A 60 10.59 3.00 -3.53
N GLU A 61 10.07 4.13 -3.04
CA GLU A 61 10.58 4.82 -1.84
C GLU A 61 10.67 3.89 -0.62
N GLN A 62 9.69 3.00 -0.44
CA GLN A 62 9.66 2.06 0.70
C GLN A 62 10.80 1.04 0.70
N ASP A 63 11.41 0.80 -0.46
CA ASP A 63 12.55 -0.10 -0.64
C ASP A 63 13.87 0.68 -0.69
N GLY A 64 13.84 1.96 -0.32
CA GLY A 64 15.01 2.86 -0.32
C GLY A 64 15.22 3.62 -1.63
N GLY A 65 14.24 3.65 -2.53
CA GLY A 65 14.32 4.36 -3.80
C GLY A 65 14.52 5.87 -3.62
N PRO A 66 15.53 6.50 -4.27
CA PRO A 66 15.82 7.93 -4.11
C PRO A 66 14.85 8.83 -4.89
N THR A 67 14.66 10.07 -4.42
CA THR A 67 13.86 11.11 -5.10
C THR A 67 14.73 11.90 -6.07
N ILE A 68 15.09 11.29 -7.20
CA ILE A 68 15.96 11.87 -8.24
C ILE A 68 15.40 11.58 -9.63
N ALA A 69 15.78 12.40 -10.62
CA ALA A 69 15.12 12.45 -11.92
C ALA A 69 15.01 11.09 -12.65
N TRP A 70 16.01 10.21 -12.51
CA TRP A 70 15.96 8.88 -13.15
C TRP A 70 14.99 7.91 -12.48
N ASN A 71 14.62 8.14 -11.21
CA ASN A 71 13.70 7.30 -10.44
C ASN A 71 12.28 7.90 -10.36
N LEU A 72 12.01 9.02 -11.05
CA LEU A 72 10.72 9.70 -11.00
C LEU A 72 10.06 9.64 -12.36
N THR A 73 8.87 9.04 -12.41
CA THR A 73 8.06 8.95 -13.61
C THR A 73 6.81 9.82 -13.47
N PRO A 74 6.55 10.77 -14.38
CA PRO A 74 5.33 11.55 -14.35
C PRO A 74 4.12 10.65 -14.68
N ARG A 75 3.04 10.82 -13.92
CA ARG A 75 1.79 10.11 -14.14
C ARG A 75 0.62 11.04 -13.87
N LEU A 76 -0.46 10.92 -14.66
CA LEU A 76 -1.68 11.69 -14.41
C LEU A 76 -2.22 11.41 -13.00
N LYS A 77 -2.62 12.47 -12.28
CA LYS A 77 -3.12 12.38 -10.91
C LYS A 77 -4.17 11.28 -10.68
N PRO A 78 -5.20 11.11 -11.53
CA PRO A 78 -6.18 10.05 -11.35
C PRO A 78 -5.55 8.65 -11.38
N GLU A 79 -4.62 8.39 -12.30
CA GLU A 79 -3.93 7.11 -12.38
C GLU A 79 -2.97 6.90 -11.21
N HIS A 80 -2.25 7.96 -10.83
CA HIS A 80 -1.34 7.94 -9.70
C HIS A 80 -2.09 7.60 -8.40
N ARG A 81 -3.27 8.18 -8.18
CA ARG A 81 -4.16 7.85 -7.05
C ARG A 81 -4.62 6.39 -7.07
N LYS A 82 -5.02 5.87 -8.24
CA LYS A 82 -5.39 4.45 -8.40
C LYS A 82 -4.22 3.52 -8.04
N LYS A 83 -3.02 3.80 -8.56
CA LYS A 83 -1.79 3.04 -8.23
C LYS A 83 -1.49 3.12 -6.73
N THR A 84 -1.47 4.31 -6.17
CA THR A 84 -1.18 4.55 -4.74
C THR A 84 -2.11 3.76 -3.83
N GLY A 85 -3.42 3.72 -4.16
CA GLY A 85 -4.39 2.93 -3.40
C GLY A 85 -4.14 1.42 -3.45
N ALA A 86 -3.78 0.88 -4.62
CA ALA A 86 -3.41 -0.52 -4.77
C ALA A 86 -2.10 -0.85 -4.03
N ASP A 87 -1.10 0.01 -4.18
CA ASP A 87 0.20 -0.14 -3.52
C ASP A 87 0.05 -0.08 -2.01
N ALA A 88 -0.73 0.85 -1.45
CA ALA A 88 -0.96 0.93 -0.01
C ALA A 88 -1.42 -0.42 0.60
N LYS A 89 -2.29 -1.16 -0.12
CA LYS A 89 -2.71 -2.52 0.28
C LYS A 89 -1.55 -3.51 0.19
N ARG A 90 -0.76 -3.49 -0.90
CA ARG A 90 0.45 -4.33 -1.05
C ARG A 90 1.45 -4.05 0.07
N ARG A 91 1.72 -2.78 0.38
CA ARG A 91 2.62 -2.35 1.47
C ARG A 91 2.13 -2.85 2.83
N ALA A 92 0.83 -2.71 3.10
CA ALA A 92 0.25 -3.21 4.35
C ALA A 92 0.41 -4.73 4.49
N LYS A 93 0.18 -5.50 3.41
CA LYS A 93 0.41 -6.94 3.39
C LYS A 93 1.89 -7.28 3.61
N GLY A 94 2.80 -6.62 2.90
CA GLY A 94 4.24 -6.81 3.03
C GLY A 94 4.74 -6.57 4.45
N ARG A 95 4.27 -5.49 5.11
CA ARG A 95 4.57 -5.24 6.53
C ARG A 95 4.10 -6.37 7.45
N ARG A 96 2.88 -6.90 7.24
CA ARG A 96 2.35 -8.01 8.04
C ARG A 96 3.18 -9.29 7.89
N LEU A 97 3.58 -9.62 6.65
CA LEU A 97 4.39 -10.80 6.37
C LEU A 97 5.79 -10.68 6.97
N ARG A 98 6.46 -9.53 6.80
CA ARG A 98 7.77 -9.27 7.41
C ARG A 98 7.72 -9.38 8.93
N ALA A 99 6.67 -8.86 9.57
CA ALA A 99 6.47 -9.00 11.01
C ALA A 99 6.27 -10.46 11.44
N ALA A 100 5.51 -11.26 10.67
CA ALA A 100 5.30 -12.68 10.96
C ALA A 100 6.61 -13.48 10.81
N GLN A 101 7.38 -13.22 9.76
CA GLN A 101 8.69 -13.85 9.53
C GLN A 101 9.68 -13.50 10.64
N ALA A 102 9.76 -12.23 11.05
CA ALA A 102 10.62 -11.81 12.15
C ALA A 102 10.27 -12.54 13.46
N ARG A 103 8.98 -12.66 13.79
CA ARG A 103 8.53 -13.43 14.97
C ARG A 103 8.90 -14.90 14.88
N HIS A 104 8.72 -15.51 13.71
CA HIS A 104 9.10 -16.90 13.49
C HIS A 104 10.61 -17.10 13.63
N ALA A 105 11.42 -16.21 13.07
CA ALA A 105 12.88 -16.26 13.19
C ALA A 105 13.33 -16.17 14.66
N VAL A 106 12.72 -15.29 15.46
CA VAL A 106 12.98 -15.20 16.91
C VAL A 106 12.57 -16.48 17.63
N ALA A 107 11.40 -17.04 17.33
CA ALA A 107 10.94 -18.29 17.94
C ALA A 107 11.89 -19.46 17.65
N MET A 108 12.33 -19.62 16.39
CA MET A 108 13.30 -20.65 16.01
C MET A 108 14.68 -20.43 16.63
N ALA A 109 15.10 -19.17 16.83
CA ALA A 109 16.36 -18.86 17.52
C ALA A 109 16.31 -19.21 19.02
N ILE A 110 15.15 -19.06 19.66
CA ILE A 110 14.91 -19.49 21.05
C ILE A 110 14.92 -21.02 21.13
N ASP A 111 14.20 -21.70 20.23
CA ASP A 111 14.11 -23.17 20.19
C ASP A 111 15.50 -23.82 19.98
N ARG A 112 16.32 -23.26 19.08
CA ARG A 112 17.71 -23.70 18.88
C ARG A 112 18.63 -23.48 20.07
N ARG A 113 18.36 -22.48 20.92
CA ARG A 113 19.10 -22.27 22.18
C ARG A 113 18.55 -23.13 23.33
N ALA A 114 17.36 -23.70 23.16
CA ALA A 114 16.67 -24.54 24.14
C ALA A 114 16.85 -26.04 23.87
N VAL A 115 17.89 -26.43 23.13
CA VAL A 115 18.41 -27.81 23.14
C VAL A 115 19.53 -27.86 24.17
N PRO A 116 19.24 -28.06 25.48
CA PRO A 116 20.19 -28.71 26.35
C PRO A 116 20.38 -30.15 25.83
N ASP A 117 21.56 -30.71 26.04
CA ASP A 117 21.83 -32.12 25.80
C ASP A 117 20.65 -32.97 26.31
N ALA A 118 20.24 -33.94 25.49
CA ALA A 118 19.07 -34.76 25.72
C ALA A 118 19.23 -35.63 26.98
N GLU A 119 19.01 -35.06 28.15
CA GLU A 119 18.70 -35.78 29.38
C GLU A 119 17.31 -35.37 29.87
N GLU A 120 16.45 -36.40 29.92
CA GLU A 120 15.11 -36.46 30.49
C GLU A 120 14.07 -35.38 30.10
N ALA A 121 13.23 -35.73 29.12
CA ALA A 121 11.95 -35.08 28.93
C ALA A 121 11.03 -35.30 30.16
N PRO A 122 10.58 -34.25 30.88
CA PRO A 122 9.66 -34.43 31.99
C PRO A 122 8.29 -34.87 31.45
N LYS A 123 7.84 -36.06 31.88
CA LYS A 123 6.51 -36.62 31.54
C LYS A 123 5.41 -35.59 31.86
N ALA A 124 4.74 -35.08 30.83
CA ALA A 124 3.73 -34.05 30.95
C ALA A 124 2.55 -34.52 31.83
N ASN A 125 2.32 -33.85 32.95
CA ASN A 125 1.26 -34.18 33.90
C ASN A 125 -0.13 -33.89 33.26
N PRO A 126 -1.00 -34.90 33.08
CA PRO A 126 -2.26 -34.79 32.31
C PRO A 126 -3.25 -33.77 32.89
N ARG A 127 -3.12 -33.39 34.16
CA ARG A 127 -4.00 -32.41 34.81
C ARG A 127 -3.90 -31.00 34.20
N LYS A 128 -2.75 -30.60 33.64
CA LYS A 128 -2.59 -29.25 33.04
C LYS A 128 -3.22 -29.12 31.65
N ARG A 129 -3.45 -30.21 30.91
CA ARG A 129 -4.11 -30.17 29.58
C ARG A 129 -5.60 -29.79 29.68
N ARG A 130 -6.29 -30.16 30.76
CA ARG A 130 -7.71 -29.85 30.96
C ARG A 130 -7.99 -28.35 31.15
N LEU A 131 -7.10 -27.63 31.82
CA LEU A 131 -7.27 -26.20 32.08
C LEU A 131 -7.12 -25.34 30.81
N VAL A 132 -6.16 -25.67 29.94
CA VAL A 132 -5.93 -24.91 28.70
C VAL A 132 -7.06 -25.10 27.68
N ALA A 133 -7.68 -26.29 27.65
CA ALA A 133 -8.85 -26.55 26.80
C ALA A 133 -10.10 -25.76 27.26
N ALA A 134 -10.33 -25.63 28.57
CA ALA A 134 -11.45 -24.86 29.11
C ALA A 134 -11.33 -23.35 28.85
N VAL A 135 -10.10 -22.80 28.88
CA VAL A 135 -9.87 -21.37 28.60
C VAL A 135 -10.14 -21.02 27.14
N LYS A 136 -9.76 -21.88 26.18
CA LYS A 136 -10.03 -21.66 24.74
C LYS A 136 -11.52 -21.71 24.38
N GLN A 137 -12.32 -22.52 25.08
CA GLN A 137 -13.78 -22.57 24.85
C GLN A 137 -14.50 -21.26 25.26
N ASN A 138 -14.01 -20.56 26.28
CA ASN A 138 -14.62 -19.31 26.76
C ASN A 138 -14.34 -18.11 25.85
N ASP A 139 -13.24 -18.13 25.10
CA ASP A 139 -12.84 -17.00 24.25
C ASP A 139 -13.63 -16.94 22.92
N TRP A 140 -14.06 -18.10 22.41
CA TRP A 140 -14.98 -18.15 21.26
C TRP A 140 -16.38 -17.64 21.61
N ARG A 141 -16.88 -17.92 22.83
CA ARG A 141 -18.18 -17.43 23.32
C ARG A 141 -18.22 -15.91 23.51
N ARG A 142 -17.08 -15.26 23.80
CA ARG A 142 -16.99 -13.79 23.90
C ARG A 142 -17.06 -13.08 22.55
N LYS A 143 -16.63 -13.71 21.45
CA LYS A 143 -16.64 -13.12 20.10
C LYS A 143 -18.05 -12.95 19.48
N PHE A 144 -19.07 -13.60 20.04
CA PHE A 144 -20.44 -13.58 19.51
C PHE A 144 -21.41 -12.66 20.27
N LYS A 145 -20.92 -11.93 21.27
CA LYS A 145 -21.74 -11.09 22.15
C LYS A 145 -21.31 -9.63 22.01
N ARG A 146 -22.24 -8.76 21.60
CA ARG A 146 -22.04 -7.29 21.55
C ARG A 146 -23.00 -6.66 22.55
N LYS A 147 -22.57 -5.58 23.22
CA LYS A 147 -23.46 -4.80 24.09
C LYS A 147 -24.29 -3.85 23.22
N PHE A 148 -25.61 -3.91 23.36
CA PHE A 148 -26.56 -2.95 22.79
C PHE A 148 -27.44 -2.46 23.95
N ASN A 149 -27.48 -1.15 24.19
CA ASN A 149 -28.17 -0.53 25.34
C ASN A 149 -27.92 -1.22 26.70
N GLY A 150 -26.65 -1.50 27.02
CA GLY A 150 -26.28 -2.11 28.31
C GLY A 150 -26.57 -3.62 28.44
N GLN A 151 -27.36 -4.22 27.54
CA GLN A 151 -27.63 -5.66 27.52
C GLN A 151 -26.73 -6.39 26.52
N VAL A 152 -26.37 -7.64 26.86
CA VAL A 152 -25.48 -8.47 26.06
C VAL A 152 -26.31 -9.36 25.14
N VAL A 153 -26.35 -9.02 23.84
CA VAL A 153 -27.21 -9.70 22.86
C VAL A 153 -26.38 -10.57 21.90
N PRO A 154 -26.85 -11.77 21.51
CA PRO A 154 -26.22 -12.56 20.45
C PRO A 154 -26.21 -11.80 19.12
N ARG A 155 -25.12 -11.88 18.37
CA ARG A 155 -24.94 -11.14 17.11
C ARG A 155 -25.91 -11.56 15.98
N SER A 156 -26.62 -12.68 16.13
CA SER A 156 -27.57 -13.20 15.13
C SER A 156 -28.92 -12.51 15.13
N THR A 157 -29.32 -11.82 16.21
CA THR A 157 -30.66 -11.23 16.34
C THR A 157 -30.74 -9.74 16.00
N SER A 158 -29.62 -9.08 15.66
CA SER A 158 -29.63 -7.63 15.39
C SER A 158 -30.09 -7.24 13.98
N LYS A 159 -30.34 -8.21 13.09
CA LYS A 159 -30.89 -7.93 11.75
C LYS A 159 -32.42 -7.85 11.75
N ASP A 160 -33.09 -8.39 12.76
CA ASP A 160 -34.56 -8.45 12.83
C ASP A 160 -35.18 -7.30 13.64
N LEU A 161 -34.35 -6.40 14.20
CA LEU A 161 -34.77 -5.27 15.05
C LEU A 161 -34.65 -3.90 14.36
N MET A 162 -34.52 -3.88 13.03
CA MET A 162 -34.54 -2.66 12.21
C MET A 162 -35.66 -2.71 11.15
N GLN A 163 -36.87 -3.05 11.59
CA GLN A 163 -38.12 -2.67 10.93
C GLN A 163 -38.83 -1.62 11.79
#